data_AF-A0A553SNM2-F1
#
_entry.id   AF-A0A553SNM2-F1
#
_cell.length_a   1.000
_cell.length_b   1.000
_cell.length_c   1.000
_cell.angle_alpha   90.00
_cell.angle_beta   90.00
_cell.angle_gamma   90.00
#
_symmetry.space_group_name_H-M   'P 1'
#
loop_
_entity.id
_entity.type
_entity.pdbx_description
1 polymer ?
#
loop_
_entity_poly.entity_id
_entity_poly.type
_entity_poly.pdbx_seq_one_letter_code
_entity_poly.pdbx_strand_id
1 'polypeptide(L)'
;MPGAGHIMLGKRLKGFFLFLFEFVVNTETKLNLAIVYSCTGQFDMAKQCLDIKWFFIYIGVYIFNIWDAYRLATDINQLSQLAARQKAPIADFQLSLFEINYLQKMSVWIPVFWSIITPGLGHLIIRNITTGLYLSFWLLITIFQSNLLSSFYYTCNGDYLKAIVALDPQWALYLPSLYCFAVCDSYYHTLTLNDLFKIEQARYLENNYWNKANRRDLMKLLEKK
;
A
#
# COMPACT_ATOMS: atom_id res chain seq x y z
N MET A 1 -3.27 -7.14 -6.54
CA MET A 1 -1.87 -7.56 -6.39
C MET A 1 -1.70 -8.40 -5.14
N PRO A 2 -1.33 -9.68 -5.29
CA PRO A 2 -0.72 -10.48 -4.23
C PRO A 2 0.33 -9.72 -3.41
N GLY A 3 0.40 -10.00 -2.11
CA GLY A 3 1.35 -9.36 -1.19
C GLY A 3 0.93 -8.01 -0.62
N ALA A 4 0.06 -7.25 -1.32
CA ALA A 4 -0.44 -5.96 -0.85
C ALA A 4 -1.09 -6.05 0.54
N GLY A 5 -2.01 -6.99 0.74
CA GLY A 5 -2.69 -7.18 2.03
C GLY A 5 -1.72 -7.51 3.17
N HIS A 6 -0.69 -8.31 2.91
CA HIS A 6 0.34 -8.61 3.90
C HIS A 6 1.17 -7.39 4.28
N ILE A 7 1.49 -6.51 3.32
CA ILE A 7 2.20 -5.25 3.59
C ILE A 7 1.35 -4.34 4.49
N MET A 8 0.05 -4.18 4.18
CA MET A 8 -0.88 -3.35 5.00
C MET A 8 -0.96 -3.85 6.45
N LEU A 9 -0.89 -5.15 6.65
CA LEU A 9 -0.91 -5.79 7.97
C LEU A 9 0.45 -5.76 8.70
N GLY A 10 1.45 -5.08 8.14
CA GLY A 10 2.79 -5.01 8.71
C GLY A 10 3.65 -6.27 8.51
N LYS A 11 3.17 -7.28 7.77
CA LYS A 11 3.93 -8.49 7.39
C LYS A 11 4.78 -8.23 6.14
N ARG A 12 5.69 -7.25 6.24
CA ARG A 12 6.44 -6.67 5.12
C ARG A 12 7.22 -7.69 4.29
N LEU A 13 8.04 -8.54 4.91
CA LEU A 13 8.87 -9.52 4.18
C LEU A 13 8.04 -10.48 3.33
N LYS A 14 6.99 -11.06 3.92
CA LYS A 14 6.07 -11.96 3.21
C LYS A 14 5.36 -11.21 2.08
N GLY A 15 4.88 -10.00 2.37
CA GLY A 15 4.23 -9.14 1.39
C GLY A 15 5.12 -8.78 0.21
N PHE A 16 6.37 -8.39 0.45
CA PHE A 16 7.35 -8.09 -0.61
C PHE A 16 7.64 -9.31 -1.47
N PHE A 17 7.84 -10.49 -0.85
CA PHE A 17 8.05 -11.72 -1.61
C PHE A 17 6.88 -12.03 -2.55
N LEU A 18 5.64 -11.97 -2.04
CA LEU A 18 4.43 -12.24 -2.82
C LEU A 18 4.17 -11.19 -3.90
N PHE A 19 4.54 -9.94 -3.64
CA PHE A 19 4.45 -8.85 -4.60
C PHE A 19 5.48 -9.03 -5.72
N LEU A 20 6.73 -9.41 -5.42
CA LEU A 20 7.71 -9.77 -6.44
C LEU A 20 7.24 -10.98 -7.26
N PHE A 21 6.68 -11.99 -6.60
CA PHE A 21 6.12 -13.17 -7.25
C PHE A 21 5.03 -12.79 -8.27
N GLU A 22 4.15 -11.84 -7.94
CA GLU A 22 3.15 -11.31 -8.86
C GLU A 22 3.80 -10.79 -10.14
N PHE A 23 4.83 -9.94 -10.02
CA PHE A 23 5.53 -9.39 -11.18
C PHE A 23 6.17 -10.46 -12.06
N VAL A 24 6.82 -11.45 -11.45
CA VAL A 24 7.49 -12.53 -12.19
C VAL A 24 6.45 -13.39 -12.91
N VAL A 25 5.47 -13.93 -12.19
CA VAL A 25 4.52 -14.88 -12.76
C VAL A 25 3.53 -14.21 -13.71
N ASN A 26 3.08 -12.99 -13.43
CA ASN A 26 2.19 -12.27 -14.36
C ASN A 26 2.93 -11.95 -15.69
N THR A 27 4.23 -11.65 -15.63
CA THR A 27 5.05 -11.46 -16.84
C THR A 27 5.23 -12.75 -17.64
N GLU A 28 5.54 -13.86 -17.00
CA GLU A 28 5.69 -15.17 -17.68
C GLU A 28 4.35 -15.69 -18.23
N THR A 29 3.24 -15.46 -17.53
CA THR A 29 1.89 -15.83 -18.01
C THR A 29 1.38 -14.95 -19.15
N LYS A 30 1.90 -13.73 -19.30
CA LYS A 30 1.32 -12.65 -20.12
C LYS A 30 -0.14 -12.34 -19.71
N LEU A 31 -0.44 -12.43 -18.42
CA LEU A 31 -1.80 -12.28 -17.91
C LEU A 31 -2.35 -10.88 -18.17
N ASN A 32 -1.56 -9.82 -17.93
CA ASN A 32 -1.98 -8.45 -18.21
C ASN A 32 -2.32 -8.22 -19.69
N LEU A 33 -1.52 -8.76 -20.61
CA LEU A 33 -1.79 -8.71 -22.05
C LEU A 33 -3.08 -9.46 -22.41
N ALA A 34 -3.29 -10.64 -21.82
CA ALA A 34 -4.52 -11.42 -22.01
C ALA A 34 -5.76 -10.65 -21.51
N ILE A 35 -5.63 -9.88 -20.43
CA ILE A 35 -6.71 -8.99 -19.94
C ILE A 35 -7.00 -7.90 -20.97
N VAL A 36 -5.97 -7.25 -21.54
CA VAL A 36 -6.15 -6.22 -22.58
C VAL A 36 -6.87 -6.78 -23.81
N TYR A 37 -6.46 -7.96 -24.30
CA TYR A 37 -7.14 -8.61 -25.42
C TYR A 37 -8.59 -9.01 -25.07
N SER A 38 -8.83 -9.49 -23.85
CA SER A 38 -10.17 -9.84 -23.41
C SER A 38 -11.09 -8.61 -23.32
N CYS A 39 -10.59 -7.50 -22.78
CA CYS A 39 -11.34 -6.24 -22.68
C CYS A 39 -11.57 -5.54 -24.02
N THR A 40 -10.77 -5.85 -25.04
CA THR A 40 -10.92 -5.34 -26.42
C THR A 40 -11.71 -6.30 -27.32
N GLY A 41 -12.24 -7.40 -26.79
CA GLY A 41 -13.05 -8.38 -27.53
C GLY A 41 -12.25 -9.38 -28.37
N GLN A 42 -10.91 -9.38 -28.28
CA GLN A 42 -10.02 -10.26 -29.02
C GLN A 42 -9.74 -11.56 -28.24
N PHE A 43 -10.78 -12.33 -27.97
CA PHE A 43 -10.68 -13.51 -27.11
C PHE A 43 -9.75 -14.60 -27.63
N ASP A 44 -9.62 -14.75 -28.96
CA ASP A 44 -8.71 -15.72 -29.55
C ASP A 44 -7.25 -15.37 -29.29
N MET A 45 -6.89 -14.08 -29.41
CA MET A 45 -5.56 -13.58 -29.08
C MET A 45 -5.27 -13.73 -27.59
N ALA A 46 -6.25 -13.45 -26.73
CA ALA A 46 -6.13 -13.62 -25.28
C ALA A 46 -5.80 -15.08 -24.89
N LYS A 47 -6.44 -16.06 -25.53
CA LYS A 47 -6.16 -17.48 -25.29
C LYS A 47 -4.80 -17.90 -25.81
N GLN A 48 -4.37 -17.38 -26.96
CA GLN A 48 -3.11 -17.76 -27.58
C GLN A 48 -1.89 -17.17 -26.87
N CYS A 49 -2.00 -15.95 -26.33
CA CYS A 49 -0.87 -15.31 -25.65
C CYS A 49 -0.61 -15.88 -24.25
N LEU A 50 -1.61 -16.47 -23.62
CA LEU A 50 -1.55 -16.88 -22.21
C LEU A 50 -0.80 -18.22 -22.04
N ASP A 51 0.24 -18.22 -21.21
CA ASP A 51 0.92 -19.47 -20.84
C ASP A 51 0.11 -20.22 -19.76
N ILE A 52 -0.47 -21.35 -20.17
CA ILE A 52 -1.36 -22.15 -19.32
C ILE A 52 -0.65 -22.70 -18.08
N LYS A 53 0.64 -23.06 -18.18
CA LYS A 53 1.38 -23.67 -17.07
C LYS A 53 1.59 -22.67 -15.94
N TRP A 54 2.10 -21.50 -16.30
CA TRP A 54 2.28 -20.41 -15.34
C TRP A 54 0.94 -19.89 -14.81
N PHE A 55 -0.12 -19.94 -15.62
CA PHE A 55 -1.45 -19.45 -15.22
C PHE A 55 -2.07 -20.29 -14.10
N PHE A 56 -1.94 -21.61 -14.14
CA PHE A 56 -2.42 -22.46 -13.05
C PHE A 56 -1.62 -22.25 -11.74
N ILE A 57 -0.31 -22.00 -11.84
CA ILE A 57 0.51 -21.62 -10.69
C ILE A 57 0.01 -20.29 -10.10
N TYR A 58 -0.24 -19.31 -10.96
CA TYR A 58 -0.76 -18.01 -10.59
C TYR A 58 -2.08 -18.13 -9.81
N ILE A 59 -3.05 -18.89 -10.33
CA ILE A 59 -4.35 -19.10 -9.67
C ILE A 59 -4.17 -19.68 -8.27
N GLY A 60 -3.33 -20.72 -8.12
CA GLY A 60 -3.10 -21.37 -6.83
C GLY A 60 -2.54 -20.40 -5.79
N VAL A 61 -1.50 -19.65 -6.17
CA VAL A 61 -0.89 -18.65 -5.29
C VAL A 61 -1.83 -17.48 -5.02
N TYR A 62 -2.63 -17.07 -6.00
CA TYR A 62 -3.63 -16.00 -5.83
C TYR A 62 -4.70 -16.36 -4.80
N ILE A 63 -5.27 -17.57 -4.87
CA ILE A 63 -6.25 -18.07 -3.89
C ILE A 63 -5.63 -18.15 -2.50
N PHE A 64 -4.43 -18.72 -2.38
CA PHE A 64 -3.70 -18.79 -1.12
C PHE A 64 -3.50 -17.40 -0.51
N ASN A 65 -3.13 -16.42 -1.32
CA ASN A 65 -2.89 -15.05 -0.87
C ASN A 65 -4.15 -14.39 -0.31
N ILE A 66 -5.30 -14.58 -0.95
CA ILE A 66 -6.57 -14.03 -0.46
C ILE A 66 -6.90 -14.66 0.90
N TRP A 67 -6.86 -15.99 0.99
CA TRP A 67 -7.16 -16.71 2.22
C TRP A 67 -6.22 -16.33 3.37
N ASP A 68 -4.91 -16.33 3.12
CA ASP A 68 -3.92 -16.04 4.15
C ASP A 68 -3.94 -14.56 4.59
N ALA A 69 -4.15 -13.62 3.66
CA ALA A 69 -4.33 -12.22 4.01
C ALA A 69 -5.58 -12.00 4.88
N TYR A 70 -6.69 -12.67 4.54
CA TYR A 70 -7.92 -12.62 5.35
C TYR A 70 -7.69 -13.17 6.75
N ARG A 71 -7.12 -14.38 6.87
CA ARG A 71 -6.82 -15.01 8.17
C ARG A 71 -5.94 -14.10 9.03
N LEU A 72 -4.85 -13.58 8.47
CA LEU A 72 -3.93 -12.69 9.18
C LEU A 72 -4.61 -11.39 9.63
N ALA A 73 -5.50 -10.82 8.81
CA ALA A 73 -6.26 -9.64 9.19
C ALA A 73 -7.15 -9.90 10.42
N THR A 74 -7.83 -11.06 10.45
CA THR A 74 -8.63 -11.47 11.61
C THR A 74 -7.76 -11.65 12.86
N ASP A 75 -6.64 -12.35 12.73
CA ASP A 75 -5.72 -12.61 13.85
C ASP A 75 -5.18 -11.30 14.45
N ILE A 76 -4.69 -10.38 13.60
CA ILE A 76 -4.12 -9.10 14.03
C ILE A 76 -5.18 -8.20 14.66
N ASN A 77 -6.41 -8.22 14.15
CA ASN A 77 -7.50 -7.44 14.73
C ASN A 77 -7.83 -7.90 16.16
N GLN A 78 -7.86 -9.21 16.42
CA GLN A 78 -8.05 -9.74 17.76
C GLN A 78 -6.91 -9.33 18.71
N LEU A 79 -5.65 -9.42 18.25
CA LEU A 79 -4.48 -8.97 19.01
C LEU A 79 -4.52 -7.46 19.30
N SER A 80 -4.94 -6.64 18.34
CA SER A 80 -5.11 -5.20 18.51
C SER A 80 -6.12 -4.87 19.62
N GLN A 81 -7.25 -5.57 19.66
CA GLN A 81 -8.26 -5.40 20.72
C GLN A 81 -7.74 -5.82 22.09
N LEU A 82 -6.99 -6.93 22.18
CA LEU A 82 -6.37 -7.37 23.42
C LEU A 82 -5.33 -6.36 23.92
N ALA A 83 -4.48 -5.85 23.02
CA ALA A 83 -3.49 -4.83 23.34
C ALA A 83 -4.13 -3.53 23.85
N ALA A 84 -5.25 -3.12 23.25
CA ALA A 84 -6.02 -1.96 23.70
C ALA A 84 -6.58 -2.17 25.12
N ARG A 85 -7.16 -3.35 25.40
CA ARG A 85 -7.72 -3.70 26.73
C ARG A 85 -6.65 -3.77 27.81
N GLN A 86 -5.48 -4.31 27.48
CA GLN A 86 -4.35 -4.44 28.41
C GLN A 86 -3.55 -3.13 28.57
N LYS A 87 -3.94 -2.04 27.88
CA LYS A 87 -3.18 -0.80 27.79
C LYS A 87 -1.70 -1.05 27.46
N ALA A 88 -1.44 -1.94 26.50
CA ALA A 88 -0.08 -2.28 26.10
C ALA A 88 0.73 -1.02 25.73
N PRO A 89 2.01 -0.92 26.14
CA PRO A 89 2.82 0.27 25.90
C PRO A 89 3.01 0.52 24.40
N ILE A 90 2.91 1.78 23.99
CA ILE A 90 3.18 2.22 22.61
C ILE A 90 4.51 2.94 22.63
N ALA A 91 5.42 2.58 21.73
CA ALA A 91 6.68 3.30 21.59
C ALA A 91 6.42 4.64 20.88
N ASP A 92 6.69 5.74 21.57
CA ASP A 92 6.58 7.11 21.09
C ASP A 92 7.79 7.53 20.24
N PHE A 93 8.97 7.01 20.58
CA PHE A 93 10.23 7.29 19.91
C PHE A 93 11.15 6.06 19.85
N GLN A 94 11.70 5.76 18.68
CA GLN A 94 12.65 4.68 18.45
C GLN A 94 13.74 5.11 17.47
N LEU A 95 14.99 4.98 17.88
CA LEU A 95 16.16 5.11 17.02
C LEU A 95 16.46 3.74 16.40
N SER A 96 16.36 3.65 15.09
CA SER A 96 16.81 2.47 14.34
C SER A 96 18.04 2.83 13.50
N LEU A 97 18.75 1.82 13.01
CA LEU A 97 19.90 2.00 12.11
C LEU A 97 19.51 2.77 10.83
N PHE A 98 18.26 2.63 10.38
CA PHE A 98 17.79 3.21 9.13
C PHE A 98 17.13 4.58 9.31
N GLU A 99 16.38 4.76 10.40
CA GLU A 99 15.54 5.95 10.58
C GLU A 99 15.18 6.22 12.04
N ILE A 100 14.95 7.50 12.34
CA ILE A 100 14.36 7.99 13.59
C ILE A 100 12.84 7.87 13.48
N ASN A 101 12.27 6.88 14.16
CA ASN A 101 10.84 6.65 14.16
C ASN A 101 10.21 7.31 15.37
N TYR A 102 9.19 8.14 15.12
CA TYR A 102 8.46 8.79 16.19
C TYR A 102 7.00 8.96 15.84
N LEU A 103 6.17 9.00 16.86
CA LEU A 103 4.74 9.13 16.74
C LEU A 103 4.41 10.62 16.57
N GLN A 104 3.77 10.97 15.46
CA GLN A 104 3.42 12.34 15.13
C GLN A 104 2.06 12.39 14.47
N LYS A 105 1.24 13.34 14.91
CA LYS A 105 -0.01 13.67 14.22
C LYS A 105 0.28 14.45 12.93
N MET A 106 -0.24 13.97 11.79
CA MET A 106 -0.12 14.64 10.50
C MET A 106 -1.43 14.62 9.71
N SER A 107 -1.55 15.52 8.73
CA SER A 107 -2.70 15.51 7.81
C SER A 107 -2.65 14.28 6.90
N VAL A 108 -3.76 13.55 6.83
CA VAL A 108 -3.90 12.32 6.01
C VAL A 108 -3.71 12.61 4.53
N TRP A 109 -4.10 13.80 4.09
CA TRP A 109 -4.05 14.17 2.67
C TRP A 109 -2.64 14.42 2.15
N ILE A 110 -1.66 14.72 3.03
CA ILE A 110 -0.29 15.00 2.59
C ILE A 110 0.36 13.73 2.04
N PRO A 111 0.45 12.59 2.77
CA PRO A 111 0.98 11.36 2.21
C PRO A 111 0.20 10.85 1.00
N VAL A 112 -1.13 10.98 1.01
CA VAL A 112 -1.99 10.56 -0.10
C VAL A 112 -1.65 11.33 -1.38
N PHE A 113 -1.55 12.66 -1.30
CA PHE A 113 -1.19 13.49 -2.43
C PHE A 113 0.15 13.08 -3.04
N TRP A 114 1.16 12.85 -2.21
CA TRP A 114 2.47 12.41 -2.69
C TRP A 114 2.46 10.98 -3.27
N SER A 115 1.63 10.08 -2.74
CA SER A 115 1.41 8.75 -3.32
C SER A 115 0.67 8.79 -4.66
N ILE A 116 -0.20 9.78 -4.90
CA ILE A 116 -0.87 10.01 -6.19
C ILE A 116 0.11 10.49 -7.25
N ILE A 117 1.09 11.31 -6.88
CA ILE A 117 2.12 11.77 -7.84
C ILE A 117 3.06 10.60 -8.16
N THR A 118 3.65 10.02 -7.11
CA THR A 118 4.66 8.98 -7.24
C THR A 118 4.45 7.94 -6.14
N PRO A 119 3.96 6.73 -6.49
CA PRO A 119 3.90 5.62 -5.56
C PRO A 119 5.20 5.42 -4.76
N GLY A 120 5.06 5.41 -3.44
CA GLY A 120 6.15 5.28 -2.48
C GLY A 120 6.54 6.57 -1.76
N LEU A 121 6.36 7.76 -2.34
CA LEU A 121 6.72 9.01 -1.66
C LEU A 121 5.88 9.28 -0.41
N GLY A 122 4.58 8.99 -0.44
CA GLY A 122 3.73 9.12 0.74
C GLY A 122 4.20 8.25 1.90
N HIS A 123 4.70 7.04 1.63
CA HIS A 123 5.25 6.15 2.65
C HIS A 123 6.55 6.66 3.27
N LEU A 124 7.37 7.39 2.50
CA LEU A 124 8.56 8.05 3.05
C LEU A 124 8.18 9.16 4.03
N ILE A 125 7.13 9.93 3.75
CA ILE A 125 6.60 10.96 4.66
C ILE A 125 6.08 10.34 5.97
N ILE A 126 5.45 9.16 5.85
CA ILE A 126 4.96 8.38 6.98
C ILE A 126 6.10 7.71 7.78
N ARG A 127 7.36 7.83 7.32
CA ARG A 127 8.56 7.16 7.91
C ARG A 127 8.50 5.63 7.82
N ASN A 128 7.82 5.13 6.79
CA ASN A 128 7.87 3.73 6.40
C ASN A 128 8.80 3.54 5.21
N ILE A 129 10.09 3.79 5.44
CA ILE A 129 11.13 3.79 4.40
C ILE A 129 11.17 2.50 3.58
N THR A 130 10.99 1.35 4.23
CA THR A 130 11.05 0.03 3.58
C THR A 130 9.97 -0.12 2.51
N THR A 131 8.71 0.17 2.83
CA THR A 131 7.61 0.10 1.86
C THR A 131 7.73 1.21 0.81
N GLY A 132 8.15 2.41 1.20
CA GLY A 132 8.32 3.53 0.27
C GLY A 132 9.33 3.25 -0.83
N LEU A 133 10.55 2.82 -0.44
CA LEU A 133 11.60 2.45 -1.40
C LEU A 133 11.18 1.27 -2.28
N TYR A 134 10.50 0.28 -1.70
CA TYR A 134 10.02 -0.88 -2.46
C TYR A 134 9.01 -0.48 -3.55
N LEU A 135 8.04 0.37 -3.23
CA LEU A 135 7.04 0.84 -4.19
C LEU A 135 7.66 1.75 -5.25
N SER A 136 8.56 2.65 -4.87
CA SER A 136 9.25 3.52 -5.83
C SER A 136 10.16 2.72 -6.78
N PHE A 137 10.82 1.67 -6.29
CA PHE A 137 11.61 0.75 -7.12
C PHE A 137 10.74 0.05 -8.17
N TRP A 138 9.61 -0.52 -7.77
CA TRP A 138 8.70 -1.19 -8.71
C TRP A 138 8.01 -0.23 -9.67
N LEU A 139 7.70 0.99 -9.22
CA LEU A 139 7.21 2.04 -10.11
C LEU A 139 8.21 2.35 -11.22
N LEU A 140 9.49 2.54 -10.86
CA LEU A 140 10.54 2.80 -11.85
C LEU A 140 10.64 1.67 -12.86
N ILE A 141 10.74 0.41 -12.40
CA ILE A 141 10.77 -0.75 -13.30
C ILE A 141 9.56 -0.74 -14.24
N THR A 142 8.36 -0.51 -13.70
CA THR A 142 7.12 -0.54 -14.49
C THR A 142 7.10 0.58 -15.54
N ILE A 143 7.52 1.79 -15.17
CA ILE A 143 7.58 2.93 -16.09
C ILE A 143 8.61 2.68 -17.22
N PHE A 144 9.77 2.14 -16.88
CA PHE A 144 10.81 1.83 -17.87
C PHE A 144 10.38 0.73 -18.83
N GLN A 145 9.86 -0.40 -18.31
CA GLN A 145 9.46 -1.53 -19.16
C GLN A 145 8.22 -1.23 -20.00
N SER A 146 7.31 -0.41 -19.51
CA SER A 146 6.11 -0.03 -20.27
C SER A 146 6.36 1.02 -21.36
N ASN A 147 7.54 1.67 -21.38
CA ASN A 147 7.80 2.88 -22.19
C ASN A 147 6.71 3.96 -22.03
N LEU A 148 6.09 4.04 -20.84
CA LEU A 148 4.95 4.92 -20.58
C LEU A 148 5.27 6.38 -20.89
N LEU A 149 6.46 6.85 -20.50
CA LEU A 149 6.86 8.25 -20.70
C LEU A 149 7.03 8.60 -22.18
N SER A 150 7.58 7.70 -22.99
CA SER A 150 7.70 7.90 -24.43
C SER A 150 6.32 7.91 -25.10
N SER A 151 5.43 6.99 -24.71
CA SER A 151 4.04 6.98 -25.18
C SER A 151 3.31 8.28 -24.80
N PHE A 152 3.50 8.75 -23.56
CA PHE A 152 2.93 10.01 -23.08
C PHE A 152 3.45 11.21 -23.88
N TYR A 153 4.76 11.26 -24.16
CA TYR A 153 5.36 12.29 -25.00
C TYR A 153 4.74 12.35 -26.40
N TYR A 154 4.59 11.20 -27.07
CA TYR A 154 3.94 11.15 -28.38
C TYR A 154 2.47 11.56 -28.34
N THR A 155 1.76 11.22 -27.26
CA THR A 155 0.37 11.63 -27.04
C THR A 155 0.26 13.15 -26.87
N CYS A 156 1.15 13.78 -26.12
CA CYS A 156 1.20 15.24 -25.99
C CYS A 156 1.48 15.96 -27.32
N ASN A 157 2.26 15.33 -28.22
CA ASN A 157 2.53 15.86 -29.56
C ASN A 157 1.40 15.58 -30.57
N GLY A 158 0.34 14.85 -30.18
CA GLY A 158 -0.78 14.47 -31.05
C GLY A 158 -0.52 13.26 -31.96
N ASP A 159 0.61 12.57 -31.79
CA ASP A 159 1.06 11.49 -32.67
C ASP A 159 0.63 10.11 -32.11
N TYR A 160 -0.68 9.84 -32.11
CA TYR A 160 -1.29 8.70 -31.38
C TYR A 160 -0.83 7.32 -31.87
N LEU A 161 -0.57 7.16 -33.17
CA LEU A 161 -0.13 5.88 -33.72
C LEU A 161 1.24 5.47 -33.14
N LYS A 162 2.16 6.43 -33.02
CA LYS A 162 3.47 6.19 -32.40
C LYS A 162 3.34 5.94 -30.90
N ALA A 163 2.41 6.62 -30.22
CA ALA A 163 2.14 6.39 -28.81
C ALA A 163 1.70 4.95 -28.54
N ILE A 164 0.72 4.45 -29.31
CA ILE A 164 0.19 3.09 -29.15
C ILE A 164 1.27 2.04 -29.41
N VAL A 165 2.08 2.22 -30.46
CA VAL A 165 3.16 1.27 -30.80
C VAL A 165 4.29 1.30 -29.77
N ALA A 166 4.56 2.45 -29.16
CA ALA A 166 5.62 2.59 -28.15
C ALA A 166 5.25 1.95 -26.80
N LEU A 167 3.97 1.94 -26.44
CA LEU A 167 3.49 1.46 -25.13
C LEU A 167 3.46 -0.07 -25.07
N ASP A 168 4.08 -0.65 -24.05
CA ASP A 168 3.87 -2.07 -23.73
C ASP A 168 2.67 -2.24 -22.79
N PRO A 169 1.54 -2.81 -23.27
CA PRO A 169 0.34 -3.00 -22.47
C PRO A 169 0.53 -3.98 -21.30
N GLN A 170 1.44 -4.96 -21.41
CA GLN A 170 1.70 -5.93 -20.34
C GLN A 170 2.22 -5.24 -19.08
N TRP A 171 3.18 -4.32 -19.25
CA TRP A 171 3.77 -3.59 -18.13
C TRP A 171 2.93 -2.40 -17.71
N ALA A 172 2.28 -1.71 -18.66
CA ALA A 172 1.42 -0.57 -18.34
C ALA A 172 0.28 -0.95 -17.38
N LEU A 173 -0.26 -2.16 -17.49
CA LEU A 173 -1.39 -2.61 -16.66
C LEU A 173 -1.02 -2.90 -15.19
N TYR A 174 0.26 -2.90 -14.81
CA TYR A 174 0.63 -2.93 -13.39
C TYR A 174 0.36 -1.59 -12.69
N LEU A 175 0.38 -0.47 -13.43
CA LEU A 175 0.29 0.88 -12.85
C LEU A 175 -0.98 1.11 -12.03
N PRO A 176 -2.21 0.81 -12.52
CA PRO A 176 -3.42 1.04 -11.73
C PRO A 176 -3.35 0.39 -10.35
N SER A 177 -2.85 -0.85 -10.29
CA SER A 177 -2.75 -1.59 -9.04
C SER A 177 -1.67 -1.06 -8.10
N LEU A 178 -0.52 -0.61 -8.64
CA LEU A 178 0.54 0.08 -7.88
C LEU A 178 0.04 1.37 -7.25
N TYR A 179 -0.63 2.21 -8.05
CA TYR A 179 -1.17 3.50 -7.61
C TYR A 179 -2.29 3.31 -6.58
N CYS A 180 -3.30 2.48 -6.89
CA CYS A 180 -4.40 2.20 -5.97
C CYS A 180 -3.86 1.67 -4.63
N PHE A 181 -2.91 0.74 -4.66
CA PHE A 181 -2.31 0.23 -3.43
C PHE A 181 -1.57 1.32 -2.65
N ALA A 182 -0.69 2.09 -3.29
CA ALA A 182 0.10 3.11 -2.62
C ALA A 182 -0.79 4.19 -1.98
N VAL A 183 -1.83 4.62 -2.69
CA VAL A 183 -2.80 5.62 -2.19
C VAL A 183 -3.60 5.06 -1.02
N CYS A 184 -4.20 3.88 -1.17
CA CYS A 184 -4.98 3.27 -0.10
C CYS A 184 -4.14 2.99 1.15
N ASP A 185 -2.96 2.40 0.99
CA ASP A 185 -2.09 2.06 2.12
C ASP A 185 -1.62 3.33 2.86
N SER A 186 -1.14 4.36 2.13
CA SER A 186 -0.72 5.62 2.75
C SER A 186 -1.87 6.32 3.51
N TYR A 187 -3.10 6.25 3.00
CA TYR A 187 -4.29 6.77 3.68
C TYR A 187 -4.54 6.06 5.01
N TYR A 188 -4.71 4.73 5.00
CA TYR A 188 -5.04 3.95 6.19
C TYR A 188 -3.89 3.93 7.22
N HIS A 189 -2.66 3.89 6.75
CA HIS A 189 -1.48 3.94 7.62
C HIS A 189 -1.41 5.27 8.38
N THR A 190 -1.65 6.40 7.69
CA THR A 190 -1.65 7.72 8.33
C THR A 190 -2.79 7.86 9.34
N LEU A 191 -3.98 7.35 9.03
CA LEU A 191 -5.10 7.31 9.98
C LEU A 191 -4.73 6.53 11.24
N THR A 192 -4.16 5.34 11.07
CA THR A 192 -3.77 4.45 12.17
C THR A 192 -2.72 5.11 13.06
N LEU A 193 -1.70 5.76 12.48
CA LEU A 193 -0.68 6.49 13.24
C LEU A 193 -1.25 7.69 14.00
N ASN A 194 -2.20 8.42 13.39
CA ASN A 194 -2.88 9.51 14.06
C ASN A 194 -3.71 9.04 15.26
N ASP A 195 -4.33 7.87 15.17
CA ASP A 195 -5.09 7.30 16.28
C ASP A 195 -4.18 6.77 17.39
N LEU A 196 -3.08 6.09 17.03
CA LEU A 196 -2.04 5.71 17.99
C LEU A 196 -1.47 6.93 18.72
N PHE A 197 -1.21 8.04 18.01
CA PHE A 197 -0.74 9.29 18.60
C PHE A 197 -1.71 9.82 19.66
N LYS A 198 -3.02 9.85 19.36
CA LYS A 198 -4.03 10.32 20.31
C LYS A 198 -4.09 9.44 21.56
N ILE A 199 -4.00 8.12 21.38
CA ILE A 199 -4.02 7.16 22.50
C ILE A 199 -2.83 7.39 23.41
N GLU A 200 -1.62 7.50 22.84
CA GLU A 200 -0.41 7.70 23.65
C GLU A 200 -0.37 9.08 24.30
N GLN A 201 -0.80 10.12 23.58
CA GLN A 201 -0.95 11.47 24.15
C GLN A 201 -1.91 11.47 25.35
N ALA A 202 -3.05 10.79 25.23
CA ALA A 202 -4.02 10.70 26.33
C ALA A 202 -3.42 9.96 27.54
N ARG A 203 -2.69 8.86 27.32
CA ARG A 203 -2.01 8.11 28.39
C ARG A 203 -0.90 8.92 29.06
N TYR A 204 -0.10 9.63 28.28
CA TYR A 204 0.95 10.49 28.80
C TYR A 204 0.38 11.59 29.71
N LEU A 205 -0.74 12.19 29.31
CA LEU A 205 -1.45 13.19 30.13
C LEU A 205 -2.08 12.57 31.38
N GLU A 206 -2.67 11.37 31.26
CA GLU A 206 -3.22 10.59 32.38
C GLU A 206 -2.13 10.30 33.43
N ASN A 207 -0.96 9.86 33.00
CA ASN A 207 0.11 9.44 33.90
C ASN A 207 0.85 10.61 34.56
N ASN A 208 1.05 11.73 33.85
CA ASN A 208 1.90 12.82 34.33
C ASN A 208 1.13 14.01 34.95
N TYR A 209 -0.11 14.25 34.55
CA TYR A 209 -0.85 15.47 34.92
C TYR A 209 -2.21 15.21 35.59
N TRP A 210 -2.65 13.95 35.67
CA TRP A 210 -4.00 13.63 36.11
C TRP A 210 -4.11 13.50 37.64
N ASN A 211 -4.22 14.65 38.32
CA ASN A 211 -4.69 14.70 39.71
C ASN A 211 -6.23 14.72 39.78
N LYS A 212 -6.81 14.21 40.88
CA LYS A 212 -8.27 14.15 41.14
C LYS A 212 -9.02 15.48 40.89
N ALA A 213 -8.36 16.63 41.07
CA ALA A 213 -8.92 17.96 40.87
C ALA A 213 -9.25 18.27 39.40
N ASN A 214 -8.35 17.92 38.46
CA ASN A 214 -8.48 18.26 37.04
C ASN A 214 -9.61 17.50 36.34
N ARG A 215 -10.02 16.34 36.89
CA ARG A 215 -11.13 15.53 36.37
C ARG A 215 -12.48 16.25 36.48
N ARG A 216 -12.70 17.04 37.54
CA ARG A 216 -13.96 17.79 37.72
C ARG A 216 -14.11 18.92 36.71
N ASP A 217 -13.02 19.60 36.39
CA ASP A 217 -13.06 20.76 35.50
C ASP A 217 -13.15 20.37 34.02
N LEU A 218 -12.54 19.26 33.60
CA LEU A 218 -12.70 18.74 32.23
C LEU A 218 -14.12 18.21 31.97
N MET A 219 -14.73 17.51 32.93
CA MET A 219 -16.13 17.05 32.81
C MET A 219 -17.10 18.22 32.68
N LYS A 220 -16.88 19.31 33.44
CA LYS A 220 -17.65 20.56 33.30
C LYS A 220 -17.48 21.25 31.94
N LEU A 221 -16.32 21.11 31.30
CA LEU A 221 -16.05 21.67 29.97
C LEU A 221 -16.69 20.84 28.85
N LEU A 222 -16.76 19.51 29.02
CA LEU A 222 -17.40 18.61 28.07
C LEU A 222 -18.93 18.64 28.17
N GLU A 223 -19.50 18.88 29.36
CA GLU A 223 -20.94 19.10 29.56
C GLU A 223 -21.44 20.46 29.01
N LYS A 224 -20.53 21.36 28.64
CA LYS A 224 -20.84 22.68 28.06
C LYS A 224 -20.82 22.72 26.52
N LYS A 225 -20.63 21.58 25.85
CA LYS A 225 -20.79 21.40 24.40
C LYS A 225 -21.98 20.49 24.10
#